data_AF-A0A537IUC4-F1
#
_entry.id   AF-A0A537IUC4-F1
#
_cell.length_a   1.000
_cell.length_b   1.000
_cell.length_c   1.000
_cell.angle_alpha   90.00
_cell.angle_beta   90.00
_cell.angle_gamma   90.00
#
_symmetry.space_group_name_H-M   'P 1'
#
loop_
_entity.id
_entity.type
_entity.pdbx_description
1 polymer ?
#
loop_
_entity_poly.entity_id
_entity_poly.type
_entity_poly.pdbx_seq_one_letter_code
_entity_poly.pdbx_strand_id
1 'polypeptide(L)'
;MISPNATRRIGVVPLPIFVAVIALFDVILPTSVAASLAFNPLLLFATLQTLFLFGTAVVVAFISLKSYLSGGSRTILLLGSGTLAWGFASMVAGWLLGPPGGPNIGVTISNSGALVSSLFYIASATTTMRDSSSRDSKSRKPKLILAYGGAVGFLAALTVFALLGATPAFFVPGAGSTILRQAVVGAGLFLFAASSILFLRLYHDSRSGILFWYSMALALTAIGLAAFYFGRTVGDPIAWTGRIATYLGGIYSLIAVWSAFRGLHSSPTGSPVP
;
A
#
# COMPACT_ATOMS: atom_id res chain seq x y z
N MET A 1 -24.26 13.30 -13.85
CA MET A 1 -23.71 12.39 -12.82
C MET A 1 -23.27 11.10 -13.50
N ILE A 2 -22.01 10.68 -13.37
CA ILE A 2 -21.52 9.42 -13.96
C ILE A 2 -22.13 8.25 -13.18
N SER A 3 -22.62 7.21 -13.88
CA SER A 3 -23.23 6.05 -13.21
C SER A 3 -22.18 5.29 -12.38
N PRO A 4 -22.56 4.68 -11.24
CA PRO A 4 -21.62 3.91 -10.41
C PRO A 4 -20.87 2.82 -11.18
N ASN A 5 -21.53 2.22 -12.18
CA ASN A 5 -20.93 1.22 -13.06
C ASN A 5 -19.88 1.82 -14.01
N ALA A 6 -20.13 3.02 -14.54
CA ALA A 6 -19.15 3.72 -15.38
C ALA A 6 -17.93 4.15 -14.56
N THR A 7 -18.10 4.64 -13.33
CA THR A 7 -16.98 4.99 -12.44
C THR A 7 -16.13 3.77 -12.10
N ARG A 8 -16.75 2.61 -11.83
CA ARG A 8 -16.03 1.35 -11.57
C ARG A 8 -15.25 0.87 -12.80
N ARG A 9 -15.83 0.96 -14.00
CA ARG A 9 -15.12 0.63 -15.25
C ARG A 9 -13.87 1.48 -15.43
N ILE A 10 -13.99 2.79 -15.23
CA ILE A 10 -12.83 3.72 -15.27
C ILE A 10 -11.79 3.33 -14.24
N GLY A 11 -12.21 2.89 -13.05
CA GLY A 11 -11.30 2.44 -11.98
C GLY A 11 -10.45 1.20 -12.33
N VAL A 12 -10.91 0.34 -13.24
CA VAL A 12 -10.15 -0.86 -13.63
C VAL A 12 -9.11 -0.55 -14.72
N VAL A 13 -9.35 0.47 -15.54
CA VAL A 13 -8.53 0.81 -16.72
C VAL A 13 -7.03 1.00 -16.42
N PRO A 14 -6.61 1.63 -15.30
CA PRO A 14 -5.19 1.81 -15.04
C PRO A 14 -4.41 0.51 -14.82
N LEU A 15 -5.04 -0.57 -14.33
CA LEU A 15 -4.36 -1.84 -14.06
C LEU A 15 -3.69 -2.42 -15.31
N PRO A 16 -4.42 -2.71 -16.41
CA PRO A 16 -3.80 -3.24 -17.63
C PRO A 16 -2.84 -2.24 -18.29
N ILE A 17 -3.09 -0.93 -18.16
CA ILE A 17 -2.17 0.10 -18.70
C ILE A 17 -0.81 0.01 -18.00
N PHE A 18 -0.77 0.02 -16.68
CA PHE A 18 0.51 -0.07 -15.95
C PHE A 18 1.22 -1.40 -16.22
N VAL A 19 0.49 -2.51 -16.27
CA VAL A 19 1.06 -3.82 -16.63
C VAL A 19 1.69 -3.78 -18.03
N ALA A 20 0.97 -3.24 -19.02
CA ALA A 20 1.46 -3.13 -20.39
C ALA A 20 2.70 -2.22 -20.49
N VAL A 21 2.70 -1.07 -19.81
CA VAL A 21 3.84 -0.15 -19.80
C VAL A 21 5.07 -0.77 -19.13
N ILE A 22 4.89 -1.47 -18.00
CA ILE A 22 5.98 -2.19 -17.33
C ILE A 22 6.54 -3.28 -18.24
N ALA A 23 5.69 -4.11 -18.85
CA ALA A 23 6.12 -5.15 -19.77
C ALA A 23 6.84 -4.59 -21.01
N LEU A 24 6.33 -3.47 -21.56
CA LEU A 24 6.95 -2.79 -22.69
C LEU A 24 8.37 -2.30 -22.35
N PHE A 25 8.54 -1.63 -21.21
CA PHE A 25 9.85 -1.19 -20.77
C PHE A 25 10.77 -2.35 -20.34
N ASP A 26 10.23 -3.44 -19.82
CA ASP A 26 11.03 -4.62 -19.51
C ASP A 26 11.64 -5.24 -20.78
N VAL A 27 10.88 -5.30 -21.88
CA VAL A 27 11.35 -5.83 -23.16
C VAL A 27 12.27 -4.85 -23.92
N ILE A 28 11.91 -3.57 -23.95
CA ILE A 28 12.53 -2.59 -24.86
C ILE A 28 13.72 -1.85 -24.25
N LEU A 29 13.88 -1.81 -22.93
CA LEU A 29 14.88 -0.97 -22.26
C LEU A 29 16.11 -1.79 -21.82
N PRO A 30 17.23 -1.82 -22.57
CA PRO A 30 18.48 -2.43 -22.12
C PRO A 30 18.95 -1.85 -20.80
N THR A 31 19.67 -2.65 -20.01
CA THR A 31 20.24 -2.23 -18.71
C THR A 31 21.14 -1.01 -18.81
N SER A 32 21.94 -0.90 -19.87
CA SER A 32 22.82 0.26 -20.10
C SER A 32 22.04 1.55 -20.32
N VAL A 33 20.95 1.50 -21.08
CA VAL A 33 20.09 2.66 -21.36
C VAL A 33 19.25 3.03 -20.14
N ALA A 34 18.75 2.03 -19.42
CA ALA A 34 17.96 2.23 -18.21
C ALA A 34 18.73 3.04 -17.15
N ALA A 35 20.02 2.73 -16.95
CA ALA A 35 20.87 3.47 -16.03
C ALA A 35 21.10 4.93 -16.48
N SER A 36 21.24 5.17 -17.79
CA SER A 36 21.40 6.53 -18.33
C SER A 36 20.14 7.39 -18.21
N LEU A 37 18.97 6.75 -18.17
CA LEU A 37 17.67 7.39 -17.99
C LEU A 37 17.23 7.44 -16.51
N ALA A 38 18.08 7.01 -15.58
CA ALA A 38 17.74 7.01 -14.17
C ALA A 38 17.60 8.45 -13.66
N PHE A 39 16.39 8.78 -13.21
CA PHE A 39 16.06 10.10 -12.71
C PHE A 39 15.63 10.02 -11.25
N ASN A 40 16.44 10.53 -10.33
CA ASN A 40 16.13 10.52 -8.88
C ASN A 40 16.31 11.90 -8.23
N PRO A 41 15.45 12.88 -8.55
CA PRO A 41 15.36 14.11 -7.77
C PRO A 41 14.92 13.78 -6.33
N LEU A 42 15.86 13.79 -5.39
CA LEU A 42 15.66 13.33 -4.01
C LEU A 42 14.49 14.05 -3.32
N LEU A 43 14.44 15.38 -3.44
CA LEU A 43 13.38 16.18 -2.81
C LEU A 43 12.01 15.88 -3.42
N LEU A 44 11.92 15.82 -4.75
CA LEU A 44 10.66 15.48 -5.44
C LEU A 44 10.18 14.09 -5.03
N PHE A 45 11.08 13.10 -5.00
CA PHE A 45 10.74 11.75 -4.58
C PHE A 45 10.22 11.72 -3.13
N ALA A 46 10.93 12.34 -2.20
CA ALA A 46 10.52 12.43 -0.81
C ALA A 46 9.14 13.10 -0.66
N THR A 47 8.93 14.25 -1.33
CA THR A 47 7.66 14.97 -1.31
C THR A 47 6.50 14.14 -1.87
N LEU A 48 6.70 13.47 -3.00
CA LEU A 48 5.65 12.63 -3.60
C LEU A 48 5.29 11.44 -2.71
N GLN A 49 6.29 10.77 -2.11
CA GLN A 49 6.06 9.68 -1.16
C GLN A 49 5.29 10.16 0.08
N THR A 50 5.67 11.31 0.64
CA THR A 50 4.99 11.90 1.79
C THR A 50 3.56 12.31 1.44
N LEU A 51 3.34 12.98 0.30
CA LEU A 51 2.02 13.48 -0.07
C LEU A 51 1.06 12.35 -0.46
N PHE A 52 1.46 11.52 -1.42
CA PHE A 52 0.55 10.54 -2.05
C PHE A 52 0.46 9.21 -1.32
N LEU A 53 1.49 8.80 -0.56
CA LEU A 53 1.45 7.54 0.19
C LEU A 53 1.21 7.80 1.68
N PHE A 54 2.02 8.64 2.32
CA PHE A 54 1.83 8.88 3.75
C PHE A 54 0.59 9.74 4.04
N GLY A 55 0.36 10.82 3.29
CA GLY A 55 -0.80 11.68 3.46
C GLY A 55 -2.12 10.93 3.29
N THR A 56 -2.22 10.12 2.22
CA THR A 56 -3.40 9.27 1.99
C THR A 56 -3.53 8.21 3.08
N ALA A 57 -2.42 7.59 3.48
CA ALA A 57 -2.42 6.57 4.53
C ALA A 57 -2.86 7.10 5.88
N VAL A 58 -2.45 8.31 6.28
CA VAL A 58 -2.87 8.95 7.54
C VAL A 58 -4.38 9.14 7.57
N VAL A 59 -4.97 9.63 6.46
CA VAL A 59 -6.42 9.80 6.37
C VAL A 59 -7.14 8.45 6.49
N VAL A 60 -6.72 7.45 5.72
CA VAL A 60 -7.29 6.09 5.76
C VAL A 60 -7.16 5.47 7.15
N ALA A 61 -5.97 5.54 7.75
CA ALA A 61 -5.68 4.98 9.05
C ALA A 61 -6.47 5.70 10.15
N PHE A 62 -6.61 7.03 10.10
CA PHE A 62 -7.42 7.78 11.05
C PHE A 62 -8.90 7.40 10.99
N ILE A 63 -9.44 7.22 9.79
CA ILE A 63 -10.84 6.82 9.61
C ILE A 63 -11.04 5.38 10.07
N SER A 64 -10.12 4.48 9.71
CA SER A 64 -10.11 3.09 10.18
C SER A 64 -10.02 3.00 11.70
N LEU A 65 -9.18 3.83 12.33
CA LEU A 65 -9.05 3.97 13.78
C LEU A 65 -10.38 4.36 14.42
N LYS A 66 -11.04 5.40 13.92
CA LYS A 66 -12.34 5.84 14.45
C LYS A 66 -13.40 4.75 14.29
N SER A 67 -13.48 4.15 13.10
CA SER A 67 -14.41 3.06 12.81
C SER A 67 -14.16 1.83 13.69
N TYR A 68 -12.90 1.52 14.02
CA TYR A 68 -12.58 0.44 14.96
C TYR A 68 -12.95 0.77 16.41
N LEU A 69 -12.70 1.99 16.88
CA LEU A 69 -13.09 2.39 18.23
C LEU A 69 -14.61 2.35 18.42
N SER A 70 -15.38 2.70 17.39
CA SER A 70 -16.85 2.62 17.40
C SER A 70 -17.37 1.19 17.20
N GLY A 71 -16.90 0.48 16.18
CA GLY A 71 -17.46 -0.80 15.73
C GLY A 71 -16.75 -2.06 16.22
N GLY A 72 -15.51 -1.96 16.70
CA GLY A 72 -14.71 -3.09 17.20
C GLY A 72 -14.26 -4.09 16.14
N SER A 73 -14.32 -3.74 14.84
CA SER A 73 -13.97 -4.65 13.74
C SER A 73 -12.45 -4.84 13.60
N ARG A 74 -11.97 -6.05 13.86
CA ARG A 74 -10.55 -6.42 13.67
C ARG A 74 -10.08 -6.22 12.23
N THR A 75 -10.93 -6.50 11.25
CA THR A 75 -10.66 -6.23 9.83
C THR A 75 -10.23 -4.79 9.60
N ILE A 76 -11.00 -3.83 10.14
CA ILE A 76 -10.73 -2.40 9.95
C ILE A 76 -9.46 -2.00 10.70
N LEU A 77 -9.22 -2.56 11.89
CA LEU A 77 -7.98 -2.32 12.63
C LEU A 77 -6.76 -2.75 11.79
N LEU A 78 -6.76 -3.98 11.30
CA LEU A 78 -5.66 -4.54 10.52
C LEU A 78 -5.46 -3.80 9.19
N LEU A 79 -6.56 -3.45 8.50
CA LEU A 79 -6.50 -2.66 7.27
C LEU A 79 -5.83 -1.30 7.51
N GLY A 80 -6.23 -0.61 8.57
CA GLY A 80 -5.64 0.68 8.94
C GLY A 80 -4.19 0.57 9.38
N SER A 81 -3.83 -0.48 10.12
CA SER A 81 -2.43 -0.77 10.49
C SER A 81 -1.55 -1.03 9.27
N GLY A 82 -2.01 -1.85 8.32
CA GLY A 82 -1.28 -2.08 7.07
C GLY A 82 -1.11 -0.82 6.24
N THR A 83 -2.16 0.00 6.17
CA THR A 83 -2.12 1.28 5.45
C THR A 83 -1.12 2.26 6.09
N LEU A 84 -1.16 2.40 7.41
CA LEU A 84 -0.23 3.26 8.15
C LEU A 84 1.21 2.77 8.03
N ALA A 85 1.45 1.45 8.12
CA ALA A 85 2.76 0.86 7.93
C ALA A 85 3.34 1.19 6.55
N TRP A 86 2.54 1.02 5.50
CA TRP A 86 2.97 1.33 4.13
C TRP A 86 3.28 2.82 3.95
N GLY A 87 2.40 3.70 4.43
CA GLY A 87 2.60 5.15 4.33
C GLY A 87 3.85 5.60 5.09
N PHE A 88 4.02 5.12 6.33
CA PHE A 88 5.17 5.49 7.16
C PHE A 88 6.48 5.01 6.54
N ALA A 89 6.55 3.75 6.12
CA ALA A 89 7.72 3.22 5.42
C ALA A 89 8.03 4.01 4.14
N SER A 90 7.00 4.36 3.36
CA SER A 90 7.16 5.12 2.12
C SER A 90 7.73 6.52 2.37
N MET A 91 7.24 7.22 3.40
CA MET A 91 7.76 8.53 3.81
C MET A 91 9.22 8.41 4.22
N VAL A 92 9.53 7.53 5.16
CA VAL A 92 10.89 7.38 5.69
C VAL A 92 11.87 6.98 4.59
N ALA A 93 11.49 6.02 3.74
CA ALA A 93 12.29 5.62 2.59
C ALA A 93 12.50 6.76 1.59
N GLY A 94 11.51 7.63 1.41
CA GLY A 94 11.58 8.83 0.59
C GLY A 94 12.68 9.78 1.05
N TRP A 95 12.68 10.11 2.34
CA TRP A 95 13.64 11.05 2.94
C TRP A 95 15.03 10.46 3.13
N LEU A 96 15.15 9.13 3.31
CA LEU A 96 16.43 8.45 3.52
C LEU A 96 17.04 7.87 2.24
N LEU A 97 16.49 8.18 1.06
CA LEU A 97 17.10 7.76 -0.21
C LEU A 97 18.43 8.50 -0.47
N GLY A 98 18.54 9.74 -0.01
CA GLY A 98 19.76 10.55 -0.07
C GLY A 98 20.67 10.39 1.15
N PRO A 99 21.79 11.14 1.24
CA PRO A 99 22.59 11.21 2.46
C PRO A 99 21.73 11.65 3.65
N PRO A 100 21.87 11.05 4.85
CA PRO A 100 22.90 10.08 5.24
C PRO A 100 22.59 8.60 4.91
N GLY A 101 21.38 8.26 4.43
CA GLY A 101 20.93 6.86 4.29
C GLY A 101 21.38 6.17 2.99
N GLY A 102 21.35 6.90 1.88
CA GLY A 102 21.64 6.35 0.55
C GLY A 102 20.60 5.31 0.07
N PRO A 103 20.75 4.82 -1.18
CA PRO A 103 19.73 4.00 -1.83
C PRO A 103 19.41 2.69 -1.10
N ASN A 104 20.40 2.05 -0.49
CA ASN A 104 20.20 0.78 0.22
C ASN A 104 19.22 0.94 1.40
N ILE A 105 19.40 1.96 2.23
CA ILE A 105 18.57 2.18 3.42
C ILE A 105 17.12 2.47 3.01
N GLY A 106 16.91 3.39 2.06
CA GLY A 106 15.58 3.68 1.53
C GLY A 106 14.88 2.44 0.96
N VAL A 107 15.60 1.64 0.16
CA VAL A 107 15.07 0.40 -0.44
C VAL A 107 14.75 -0.65 0.63
N THR A 108 15.61 -0.84 1.63
CA THR A 108 15.37 -1.77 2.75
C THR A 108 14.09 -1.41 3.50
N ILE A 109 13.92 -0.14 3.86
CA ILE A 109 12.75 0.34 4.63
C ILE A 109 11.48 0.21 3.79
N SER A 110 11.50 0.64 2.53
CA SER A 110 10.34 0.58 1.64
C SER A 110 9.89 -0.87 1.42
N ASN A 111 10.81 -1.78 1.11
CA ASN A 111 10.46 -3.16 0.75
C ASN A 111 10.01 -3.97 1.97
N SER A 112 10.66 -3.78 3.11
CA SER A 112 10.24 -4.40 4.37
C SER A 112 8.90 -3.85 4.84
N GLY A 113 8.68 -2.54 4.68
CA GLY A 113 7.39 -1.90 4.95
C GLY A 113 6.27 -2.40 4.04
N ALA A 114 6.55 -2.66 2.76
CA ALA A 114 5.63 -3.31 1.84
C ALA A 114 5.23 -4.70 2.35
N LEU A 115 6.21 -5.51 2.75
CA LEU A 115 5.95 -6.86 3.26
C LEU A 115 5.10 -6.81 4.54
N VAL A 116 5.48 -6.00 5.53
CA VAL A 116 4.71 -5.82 6.78
C VAL A 116 3.30 -5.37 6.49
N SER A 117 3.13 -4.38 5.62
CA SER A 117 1.82 -3.88 5.21
C SER A 117 0.96 -4.98 4.56
N SER A 118 1.55 -5.76 3.65
CA SER A 118 0.86 -6.85 2.97
C SER A 118 0.39 -7.95 3.93
N LEU A 119 1.16 -8.23 5.00
CA LEU A 119 0.77 -9.17 6.06
C LEU A 119 -0.48 -8.67 6.82
N PHE A 120 -0.57 -7.37 7.09
CA PHE A 120 -1.77 -6.78 7.68
C PHE A 120 -2.97 -6.83 6.73
N TYR A 121 -2.78 -6.58 5.43
CA TYR A 121 -3.88 -6.66 4.46
C TYR A 121 -4.41 -8.08 4.26
N ILE A 122 -3.53 -9.08 4.16
CA ILE A 122 -3.97 -10.47 4.01
C ILE A 122 -4.65 -10.96 5.29
N ALA A 123 -4.15 -10.56 6.46
CA ALA A 123 -4.80 -10.84 7.74
C ALA A 123 -6.19 -10.18 7.79
N SER A 124 -6.31 -8.91 7.38
CA SER A 124 -7.58 -8.19 7.30
C SER A 124 -8.60 -8.89 6.37
N ALA A 125 -8.15 -9.31 5.17
CA ALA A 125 -8.99 -10.01 4.22
C ALA A 125 -9.49 -11.35 4.77
N THR A 126 -8.58 -12.15 5.34
CA THR A 126 -8.90 -13.49 5.86
C THR A 126 -9.74 -13.46 7.13
N THR A 127 -9.56 -12.47 8.02
CA THR A 127 -10.46 -12.29 9.16
C THR A 127 -11.88 -11.92 8.70
N THR A 128 -12.01 -11.12 7.65
CA THR A 128 -13.33 -10.75 7.09
C THR A 128 -14.09 -11.96 6.55
N MET A 129 -13.39 -12.90 5.92
CA MET A 129 -14.00 -14.13 5.41
C MET A 129 -14.41 -15.10 6.52
N ARG A 130 -13.74 -15.06 7.68
CA ARG A 130 -13.96 -16.00 8.79
C ARG A 130 -14.97 -15.51 9.83
N ASP A 131 -15.15 -14.20 9.98
CA ASP A 131 -15.91 -13.63 11.10
C ASP A 131 -17.19 -12.91 10.65
N SER A 132 -18.33 -13.44 11.08
CA SER A 132 -19.63 -12.77 11.01
C SER A 132 -19.95 -11.94 12.28
N SER A 133 -19.13 -11.96 13.35
CA SER A 133 -19.54 -11.28 14.60
C SER A 133 -18.50 -11.03 15.71
N SER A 134 -17.17 -11.21 15.54
CA SER A 134 -16.21 -10.94 16.64
C SER A 134 -15.93 -9.43 16.87
N ARG A 135 -16.94 -8.69 17.35
CA ARG A 135 -16.77 -7.31 17.83
C ARG A 135 -16.07 -7.32 19.18
N ASP A 136 -14.80 -6.93 19.22
CA ASP A 136 -14.07 -6.84 20.48
C ASP A 136 -14.67 -5.73 21.37
N SER A 137 -15.34 -6.10 22.47
CA SER A 137 -16.04 -5.13 23.33
C SER A 137 -15.16 -4.54 24.45
N LYS A 138 -14.18 -5.29 24.99
CA LYS A 138 -13.53 -4.91 26.27
C LYS A 138 -12.07 -4.46 26.20
N SER A 139 -11.44 -4.40 25.01
CA SER A 139 -10.00 -4.05 24.90
C SER A 139 -9.62 -3.34 23.60
N ARG A 140 -10.48 -2.45 23.10
CA ARG A 140 -10.28 -1.76 21.81
C ARG A 140 -9.03 -0.88 21.79
N LYS A 141 -8.91 0.05 22.74
CA LYS A 141 -7.77 0.99 22.83
C LYS A 141 -6.40 0.30 22.90
N PRO A 142 -6.15 -0.66 23.81
CA PRO A 142 -4.84 -1.31 23.89
C PRO A 142 -4.50 -2.12 22.63
N LYS A 143 -5.47 -2.81 22.01
CA LYS A 143 -5.25 -3.51 20.73
C LYS A 143 -4.91 -2.56 19.60
N LEU A 144 -5.53 -1.39 19.58
CA LEU A 144 -5.24 -0.34 18.62
C LEU A 144 -3.84 0.21 18.80
N ILE A 145 -3.45 0.55 20.03
CA ILE A 145 -2.10 1.03 20.35
C ILE A 145 -1.08 -0.03 19.97
N LEU A 146 -1.33 -1.29 20.29
CA LEU A 146 -0.45 -2.39 19.92
C LEU A 146 -0.32 -2.56 18.40
N ALA A 147 -1.42 -2.52 17.65
CA ALA A 147 -1.38 -2.75 16.21
C ALA A 147 -0.79 -1.54 15.44
N TYR A 148 -1.21 -0.31 15.74
CA TYR A 148 -0.71 0.90 15.08
C TYR A 148 0.69 1.25 15.58
N GLY A 149 0.85 1.32 16.91
CA GLY A 149 2.12 1.62 17.55
C GLY A 149 3.15 0.52 17.32
N GLY A 150 2.75 -0.75 17.29
CA GLY A 150 3.63 -1.86 16.94
C GLY A 150 4.10 -1.81 15.49
N ALA A 151 3.22 -1.50 14.53
CA ALA A 151 3.60 -1.36 13.13
C ALA A 151 4.57 -0.18 12.90
N VAL A 152 4.25 1.01 13.45
CA VAL A 152 5.12 2.20 13.34
C VAL A 152 6.41 1.99 14.12
N GLY A 153 6.34 1.45 15.33
CA GLY A 153 7.49 1.18 16.20
C GLY A 153 8.44 0.15 15.58
N PHE A 154 7.92 -0.92 14.98
CA PHE A 154 8.72 -1.88 14.23
C PHE A 154 9.46 -1.21 13.07
N LEU A 155 8.78 -0.38 12.28
CA LEU A 155 9.40 0.32 11.14
C LEU A 155 10.40 1.39 11.57
N ALA A 156 10.14 2.08 12.69
CA ALA A 156 11.07 3.02 13.29
C ALA A 156 12.33 2.29 13.78
N ALA A 157 12.18 1.16 14.48
CA ALA A 157 13.30 0.33 14.90
C ALA A 157 14.09 -0.18 13.69
N LEU A 158 13.42 -0.71 12.66
CA LEU A 158 14.05 -1.13 11.41
C LEU A 158 14.84 0.00 10.76
N THR A 159 14.29 1.22 10.77
CA THR A 159 14.97 2.41 10.23
C THR A 159 16.27 2.70 10.98
N VAL A 160 16.25 2.62 12.32
CA VAL A 160 17.44 2.79 13.14
C VAL A 160 18.48 1.70 12.85
N PHE A 161 18.07 0.42 12.81
CA PHE A 161 18.97 -0.67 12.46
C PHE A 161 19.58 -0.52 11.05
N ALA A 162 18.78 -0.04 10.08
CA ALA A 162 19.26 0.22 8.73
C ALA A 162 20.31 1.34 8.70
N LEU A 163 20.06 2.45 9.43
CA LEU A 163 21.02 3.56 9.56
C LEU A 163 22.32 3.16 10.26
N LEU A 164 22.24 2.22 11.21
CA LEU A 164 23.42 1.65 11.88
C LEU A 164 24.15 0.59 11.03
N GLY A 165 23.65 0.28 9.83
CA GLY A 165 24.23 -0.75 8.96
C GLY A 165 24.03 -2.19 9.46
N ALA A 166 23.14 -2.40 10.43
CA ALA A 166 22.87 -3.70 11.04
C ALA A 166 21.86 -4.56 10.24
N THR A 167 21.26 -4.02 9.18
CA THR A 167 20.41 -4.78 8.26
C THR A 167 21.22 -5.35 7.10
N PRO A 168 20.92 -6.58 6.63
CA PRO A 168 21.51 -7.10 5.41
C PRO A 168 21.30 -6.16 4.22
N ALA A 169 22.22 -6.15 3.26
CA ALA A 169 22.12 -5.31 2.08
C ALA A 169 20.97 -5.76 1.16
N PHE A 170 20.07 -4.84 0.82
CA PHE A 170 19.01 -5.05 -0.16
C PHE A 170 19.45 -4.55 -1.54
N PHE A 171 20.32 -3.56 -1.58
CA PHE A 171 20.83 -2.97 -2.80
C PHE A 171 22.31 -2.62 -2.61
N VAL A 172 23.13 -3.03 -3.58
CA VAL A 172 24.56 -2.73 -3.61
C VAL A 172 24.81 -1.82 -4.82
N PRO A 173 25.31 -0.58 -4.62
CA PRO A 173 25.65 0.30 -5.74
C PRO A 173 26.59 -0.38 -6.74
N GLY A 174 26.30 -0.28 -8.04
CA GLY A 174 27.08 -0.93 -9.10
C GLY A 174 26.78 -2.42 -9.34
N ALA A 175 26.40 -3.18 -8.31
CA ALA A 175 26.00 -4.59 -8.45
C ALA A 175 24.48 -4.79 -8.59
N GLY A 176 23.68 -3.83 -8.10
CA GLY A 176 22.22 -3.85 -8.20
C GLY A 176 21.50 -4.50 -7.02
N SER A 177 20.35 -5.10 -7.31
CA SER A 177 19.44 -5.69 -6.31
C SER A 177 19.93 -7.04 -5.79
N THR A 178 19.85 -7.28 -4.48
CA THR A 178 20.24 -8.57 -3.89
C THR A 178 19.12 -9.62 -3.98
N ILE A 179 19.47 -10.91 -3.84
CA ILE A 179 18.50 -12.01 -3.80
C ILE A 179 17.50 -11.83 -2.65
N LEU A 180 17.99 -11.41 -1.48
CA LEU A 180 17.14 -11.13 -0.32
C LEU A 180 16.09 -10.06 -0.64
N ARG A 181 16.50 -8.96 -1.29
CA ARG A 181 15.57 -7.91 -1.74
C ARG A 181 14.49 -8.50 -2.65
N GLN A 182 14.88 -9.33 -3.62
CA GLN A 182 13.91 -9.92 -4.56
C GLN A 182 12.94 -10.87 -3.86
N ALA A 183 13.40 -11.67 -2.89
CA ALA A 183 12.52 -12.51 -2.08
C ALA A 183 11.51 -11.67 -1.28
N VAL A 184 11.97 -10.59 -0.63
CA VAL A 184 11.10 -9.71 0.18
C VAL A 184 10.08 -8.96 -0.68
N VAL A 185 10.51 -8.36 -1.80
CA VAL A 185 9.62 -7.65 -2.73
C VAL A 185 8.64 -8.62 -3.39
N GLY A 186 9.11 -9.80 -3.83
CA GLY A 186 8.28 -10.83 -4.44
C GLY A 186 7.21 -11.36 -3.48
N ALA A 187 7.56 -11.59 -2.21
CA ALA A 187 6.60 -11.98 -1.18
C ALA A 187 5.56 -10.87 -0.94
N GLY A 188 5.99 -9.62 -0.81
CA GLY A 188 5.08 -8.48 -0.66
C GLY A 188 4.14 -8.34 -1.86
N LEU A 189 4.67 -8.41 -3.07
CA LEU A 189 3.91 -8.42 -4.33
C LEU A 189 2.82 -9.48 -4.32
N PHE A 190 3.18 -10.73 -4.02
CA PHE A 190 2.23 -11.84 -3.99
C PHE A 190 1.14 -11.64 -2.94
N LEU A 191 1.51 -11.20 -1.73
CA LEU A 191 0.55 -10.97 -0.64
C LEU A 191 -0.39 -9.79 -0.93
N PHE A 192 0.10 -8.71 -1.55
CA PHE A 192 -0.75 -7.61 -2.00
C PHE A 192 -1.73 -8.06 -3.10
N ALA A 193 -1.25 -8.81 -4.09
CA ALA A 193 -2.09 -9.36 -5.16
C ALA A 193 -3.14 -10.33 -4.60
N ALA A 194 -2.75 -11.24 -3.72
CA ALA A 194 -3.66 -12.15 -3.03
C ALA A 194 -4.71 -11.37 -2.23
N SER A 195 -4.29 -10.37 -1.45
CA SER A 195 -5.21 -9.51 -0.70
C SER A 195 -6.19 -8.81 -1.63
N SER A 196 -5.72 -8.24 -2.74
CA SER A 196 -6.58 -7.61 -3.75
C SER A 196 -7.67 -8.58 -4.25
N ILE A 197 -7.30 -9.80 -4.61
CA ILE A 197 -8.24 -10.83 -5.09
C ILE A 197 -9.25 -11.18 -3.99
N LEU A 198 -8.83 -11.33 -2.74
CA LEU A 198 -9.75 -11.63 -1.63
C LEU A 198 -10.74 -10.49 -1.38
N PHE A 199 -10.28 -9.23 -1.37
CA PHE A 199 -11.16 -8.06 -1.25
C PHE A 199 -12.12 -7.95 -2.44
N LEU A 200 -11.68 -8.30 -3.65
CA LEU A 200 -12.54 -8.33 -4.83
C LEU A 200 -13.62 -9.43 -4.73
N ARG A 201 -13.27 -10.61 -4.22
CA ARG A 201 -14.25 -11.69 -3.94
C ARG A 201 -15.30 -11.22 -2.94
N LEU A 202 -14.87 -10.63 -1.82
CA LEU A 202 -15.78 -10.05 -0.81
C LEU A 202 -16.67 -8.92 -1.40
N TYR A 203 -16.16 -8.18 -2.37
CA TYR A 203 -16.98 -7.22 -3.13
C TYR A 203 -18.05 -7.90 -3.98
N HIS A 204 -17.76 -9.02 -4.64
CA HIS A 204 -18.76 -9.72 -5.44
C HIS A 204 -19.94 -10.20 -4.59
N ASP A 205 -19.67 -10.60 -3.34
CA ASP A 205 -20.69 -11.06 -2.39
C ASP A 205 -21.51 -9.90 -1.79
N SER A 206 -20.83 -8.82 -1.36
CA SER A 206 -21.48 -7.71 -0.64
C SER A 206 -21.92 -6.54 -1.53
N ARG A 207 -21.42 -6.46 -2.77
CA ARG A 207 -21.54 -5.32 -3.71
C ARG A 207 -21.08 -3.97 -3.14
N SER A 208 -20.25 -4.00 -2.10
CA SER A 208 -19.82 -2.81 -1.36
C SER A 208 -18.77 -1.99 -2.10
N GLY A 209 -19.05 -0.69 -2.30
CA GLY A 209 -18.15 0.21 -3.03
C GLY A 209 -16.75 0.33 -2.42
N ILE A 210 -16.64 0.31 -1.08
CA ILE A 210 -15.35 0.39 -0.38
C ILE A 210 -14.46 -0.80 -0.72
N LEU A 211 -14.99 -2.02 -0.75
CA LEU A 211 -14.21 -3.22 -1.04
C LEU A 211 -13.70 -3.24 -2.48
N PHE A 212 -14.52 -2.76 -3.43
CA PHE A 212 -14.09 -2.60 -4.82
C PHE A 212 -12.88 -1.66 -4.92
N TRP A 213 -12.99 -0.43 -4.40
CA TRP A 213 -11.92 0.56 -4.51
C TRP A 213 -10.66 0.16 -3.73
N TYR A 214 -10.81 -0.49 -2.57
CA TYR A 214 -9.66 -1.06 -1.87
C TYR A 214 -9.00 -2.19 -2.66
N SER A 215 -9.78 -3.10 -3.28
CA SER A 215 -9.19 -4.16 -4.10
C SER A 215 -8.36 -3.60 -5.25
N MET A 216 -8.84 -2.53 -5.91
CA MET A 216 -8.10 -1.85 -6.98
C MET A 216 -6.87 -1.11 -6.45
N ALA A 217 -6.96 -0.49 -5.26
CA ALA A 217 -5.80 0.13 -4.60
C ALA A 217 -4.69 -0.90 -4.32
N LEU A 218 -5.05 -2.07 -3.77
CA LEU A 218 -4.10 -3.15 -3.51
C LEU A 218 -3.51 -3.75 -4.80
N ALA A 219 -4.32 -3.85 -5.86
CA ALA A 219 -3.84 -4.30 -7.18
C ALA A 219 -2.81 -3.33 -7.77
N LEU A 220 -3.09 -2.02 -7.71
CA LEU A 220 -2.16 -0.99 -8.17
C LEU A 220 -0.87 -0.98 -7.35
N THR A 221 -0.96 -1.18 -6.04
CA THR A 221 0.24 -1.34 -5.19
C THR A 221 1.03 -2.58 -5.56
N ALA A 222 0.36 -3.71 -5.82
CA ALA A 222 1.00 -4.93 -6.31
C ALA A 222 1.73 -4.67 -7.65
N ILE A 223 1.06 -4.05 -8.62
CA ILE A 223 1.67 -3.69 -9.91
C ILE A 223 2.88 -2.77 -9.70
N GLY A 224 2.79 -1.81 -8.77
CA GLY A 224 3.90 -0.96 -8.39
C GLY A 224 5.10 -1.74 -7.83
N LEU A 225 4.86 -2.73 -6.97
CA LEU A 225 5.90 -3.63 -6.46
C LEU A 225 6.48 -4.53 -7.55
N ALA A 226 5.68 -4.99 -8.51
CA ALA A 226 6.16 -5.72 -9.67
C ALA A 226 7.15 -4.88 -10.49
N ALA A 227 6.85 -3.59 -10.69
CA ALA A 227 7.79 -2.68 -11.35
C ALA A 227 9.13 -2.59 -10.59
N PHE A 228 9.13 -2.55 -9.26
CA PHE A 228 10.37 -2.55 -8.49
C PHE A 228 11.11 -3.90 -8.50
N TYR A 229 10.39 -5.01 -8.73
CA TYR A 229 10.99 -6.33 -8.89
C TYR A 229 11.78 -6.42 -10.20
N PHE A 230 11.19 -5.96 -11.31
CA PHE A 230 11.81 -5.95 -12.64
C PHE A 230 12.72 -4.75 -12.90
N GLY A 231 12.59 -3.69 -12.10
CA GLY A 231 13.43 -2.49 -12.18
C GLY A 231 14.91 -2.83 -12.05
N ARG A 232 15.70 -2.25 -12.93
CA ARG A 232 17.13 -2.54 -13.10
C ARG A 232 17.99 -1.66 -12.20
N THR A 233 17.59 -0.40 -12.08
CA THR A 233 18.26 0.58 -11.22
C THR A 233 17.23 1.46 -10.51
N VAL A 234 17.61 2.03 -9.36
CA VAL A 234 16.74 2.98 -8.65
C VAL A 234 16.43 4.16 -9.58
N GLY A 235 15.15 4.50 -9.75
CA GLY A 235 14.70 5.66 -10.54
C GLY A 235 14.75 5.50 -12.05
N ASP A 236 14.90 4.28 -12.55
CA ASP A 236 14.68 4.01 -13.97
C ASP A 236 13.19 4.22 -14.36
N PRO A 237 12.87 4.26 -15.67
CA PRO A 237 11.49 4.44 -16.13
C PRO A 237 10.50 3.41 -15.59
N ILE A 238 10.94 2.16 -15.36
CA ILE A 238 10.11 1.10 -14.77
C ILE A 238 9.77 1.45 -13.32
N ALA A 239 10.75 1.87 -12.52
CA ALA A 239 10.57 2.30 -11.15
C ALA A 239 9.64 3.52 -11.05
N TRP A 240 9.74 4.49 -11.96
CA TRP A 240 8.80 5.61 -12.01
C TRP A 240 7.38 5.17 -12.34
N THR A 241 7.22 4.27 -13.30
CA THR A 241 5.92 3.67 -13.63
C THR A 241 5.32 2.99 -12.39
N GLY A 242 6.14 2.25 -11.64
CA GLY A 242 5.74 1.62 -10.39
C GLY A 242 5.31 2.62 -9.31
N ARG A 243 6.07 3.70 -9.12
CA ARG A 243 5.74 4.78 -8.18
C ARG A 243 4.40 5.44 -8.52
N ILE A 244 4.15 5.73 -9.80
CA ILE A 244 2.87 6.32 -10.22
C ILE A 244 1.72 5.35 -9.96
N ALA A 245 1.91 4.05 -10.22
CA ALA A 245 0.92 3.04 -9.88
C ALA A 245 0.63 3.00 -8.37
N THR A 246 1.64 3.04 -7.50
CA THR A 246 1.43 3.06 -6.04
C THR A 246 0.75 4.36 -5.58
N TYR A 247 1.09 5.52 -6.16
CA TYR A 247 0.42 6.80 -5.86
C TYR A 247 -1.06 6.75 -6.22
N LEU A 248 -1.38 6.21 -7.40
CA LEU A 248 -2.77 6.01 -7.81
C LEU A 248 -3.49 5.02 -6.88
N GLY A 249 -2.80 3.98 -6.41
CA GLY A 249 -3.29 3.08 -5.37
C GLY A 249 -3.66 3.82 -4.07
N GLY A 250 -2.80 4.74 -3.62
CA GLY A 250 -3.08 5.64 -2.50
C GLY A 250 -4.35 6.48 -2.72
N ILE A 251 -4.51 7.07 -3.90
CA ILE A 251 -5.73 7.81 -4.27
C ILE A 251 -6.97 6.90 -4.24
N TYR A 252 -6.86 5.67 -4.75
CA TYR A 252 -7.97 4.71 -4.74
C TYR A 252 -8.38 4.30 -3.32
N SER A 253 -7.42 4.21 -2.39
CA SER A 253 -7.73 3.96 -0.98
C SER A 253 -8.54 5.12 -0.36
N LEU A 254 -8.27 6.37 -0.73
CA LEU A 254 -9.09 7.51 -0.31
C LEU A 254 -10.50 7.44 -0.90
N ILE A 255 -10.61 7.13 -2.20
CA ILE A 255 -11.92 6.96 -2.87
C ILE A 255 -12.72 5.85 -2.16
N ALA A 256 -12.06 4.77 -1.75
CA ALA A 256 -12.69 3.68 -1.03
C ALA A 256 -13.31 4.15 0.29
N VAL A 257 -12.55 4.90 1.10
CA VAL A 257 -13.05 5.44 2.36
C VAL A 257 -14.17 6.46 2.13
N TRP A 258 -14.05 7.31 1.13
CA TRP A 258 -15.09 8.27 0.78
C TRP A 258 -16.40 7.59 0.32
N SER A 259 -16.29 6.47 -0.40
CA SER A 259 -17.45 5.69 -0.83
C SER A 259 -18.23 5.09 0.36
N ALA A 260 -17.55 4.79 1.47
CA ALA A 260 -18.22 4.34 2.69
C ALA A 260 -19.04 5.45 3.37
N PHE A 261 -18.55 6.71 3.37
CA PHE A 261 -19.31 7.84 3.91
C PHE A 261 -20.56 8.16 3.10
N ARG A 262 -20.49 8.04 1.76
CA ARG A 262 -21.65 8.27 0.89
C ARG A 262 -22.73 7.21 1.07
N GLY A 263 -22.34 5.94 1.25
CA GLY A 263 -23.29 4.85 1.52
C GLY A 263 -24.09 5.03 2.82
N LEU A 264 -23.52 5.70 3.83
CA LEU A 264 -24.20 6.01 5.09
C LEU A 264 -25.26 7.13 4.95
N HIS A 265 -25.05 8.08 4.04
CA HIS A 265 -25.97 9.22 3.83
C HIS A 265 -27.12 8.90 2.86
N SER A 266 -27.04 7.80 2.12
CA SER A 266 -28.09 7.34 1.21
C SER A 266 -29.13 6.42 1.85
N SER A 267 -28.99 6.08 3.14
CA SER A 267 -30.03 5.36 3.89
C SER A 267 -31.05 6.37 4.41
N PRO A 268 -32.28 6.44 3.88
CA PRO A 268 -33.31 7.32 4.41
C PRO A 268 -33.72 6.78 5.78
N THR A 269 -33.61 7.63 6.80
CA THR A 269 -34.44 7.56 8.00
C THR A 269 -35.91 7.52 7.58
N GLY A 270 -36.68 6.50 7.97
CA GLY A 270 -38.12 6.53 7.74
C GLY A 270 -38.88 5.23 7.99
N SER A 271 -39.07 4.86 9.26
CA SER A 271 -40.38 4.40 9.74
C SER A 271 -40.39 4.42 11.28
N PRO A 272 -41.29 5.18 11.93
CA PRO A 272 -41.59 4.96 13.34
C PRO A 272 -42.36 3.65 13.48
N VAL A 273 -41.92 2.79 14.41
CA VAL A 273 -42.62 1.57 14.79
C VAL A 273 -43.78 1.97 15.73
N PRO A 274 -45.03 1.53 15.49
CA PRO A 274 -46.11 1.64 16.47
C PRO A 274 -45.89 0.73 17.69
#